data_AF-A0A2V2ASF7-F1
#
_entry.id   AF-A0A2V2ASF7-F1
#
_cell.length_a   1.000
_cell.length_b   1.000
_cell.length_c   1.000
_cell.angle_alpha   90.00
_cell.angle_beta   90.00
_cell.angle_gamma   90.00
#
_symmetry.space_group_name_H-M   'P 1'
#
loop_
_entity.id
_entity.type
_entity.pdbx_description
1 polymer ?
#
loop_
_entity_poly.entity_id
_entity_poly.type
_entity_poly.pdbx_seq_one_letter_code
_entity_poly.pdbx_strand_id
1 'polypeptide(L)'
;MSAGFRNWIEPGSVEDKELQWKLLEKTPDELGQSLNRLFGIWVEQCRLRTQAALEITEKTKNTIRVTITPMANRLAFMLLWGTLEPDRRSRIGREWDEIGECLLSSFLASSSHQKPSPWEYIDWLMEDTFRLPSILQQFKTELPPYLTTVQEKWRMLRVSRVPDLIDIELYRQDHTLIGSVEGNQLSEGQRNTAILNLLLVRGDGPIVIDQPEDEVDTSFIYKDLVPLLRQSKTQRQLILATHNANLPVNADSEFVYALMSEGGKGSVMAQGGTDLKQTAAAILDIMEGSEEAFKRRFEKYHF
;
A
#
# COMPACT_ATOMS: atom_id res chain seq x y z
N MET A 1 21.42 -3.75 22.69
CA MET A 1 20.02 -4.10 23.00
C MET A 1 19.24 -3.99 21.70
N SER A 2 19.24 -5.08 20.93
CA SER A 2 18.66 -5.20 19.59
C SER A 2 17.32 -5.93 19.70
N ALA A 3 16.22 -5.20 19.58
CA ALA A 3 14.88 -5.76 19.59
C ALA A 3 14.22 -5.57 18.21
N GLY A 4 14.00 -6.68 17.52
CA GLY A 4 12.73 -6.94 16.87
C GLY A 4 12.42 -6.26 15.53
N PHE A 5 13.32 -6.31 14.55
CA PHE A 5 12.88 -6.36 13.15
C PHE A 5 12.77 -7.85 12.76
N ARG A 6 11.56 -8.40 12.80
CA ARG A 6 11.24 -9.71 12.21
C ARG A 6 10.08 -9.56 11.23
N ASN A 7 10.45 -9.77 9.97
CA ASN A 7 9.70 -10.40 8.88
C ASN A 7 8.24 -9.97 8.71
N TRP A 8 8.04 -8.96 7.87
CA TRP A 8 6.85 -8.88 7.05
C TRP A 8 7.16 -9.54 5.69
N ILE A 9 6.27 -10.48 5.32
CA ILE A 9 6.21 -11.20 4.03
C ILE A 9 7.26 -12.31 3.86
N GLU A 10 6.95 -13.48 4.42
CA GLU A 10 7.22 -14.74 3.73
C GLU A 10 5.87 -15.45 3.53
N PRO A 11 5.55 -15.96 2.34
CA PRO A 11 4.45 -16.90 2.18
C PRO A 11 4.81 -18.13 3.02
N GLY A 12 4.03 -18.38 4.09
CA GLY A 12 4.27 -19.49 5.01
C GLY A 12 4.62 -20.76 4.24
N SER A 13 5.72 -21.39 4.64
CA SER A 13 6.25 -22.59 4.00
C SER A 13 5.18 -23.68 3.93
N VAL A 14 5.34 -24.64 3.02
CA VAL A 14 4.46 -25.82 2.94
C VAL A 14 4.35 -26.51 4.31
N GLU A 15 5.41 -26.45 5.13
CA GLU A 15 5.46 -27.00 6.49
C GLU A 15 4.56 -26.24 7.49
N ASP A 16 4.45 -24.91 7.41
CA ASP A 16 3.53 -24.14 8.26
C ASP A 16 2.07 -24.42 7.88
N LYS A 17 1.79 -24.63 6.59
CA LYS A 17 0.47 -25.04 6.11
C LYS A 17 0.14 -26.49 6.51
N GLU A 18 1.12 -27.40 6.49
CA GLU A 18 0.98 -28.77 6.98
C GLU A 18 0.77 -28.84 8.50
N LEU A 19 1.41 -27.95 9.27
CA LEU A 19 1.23 -27.87 10.72
C LEU A 19 -0.16 -27.34 11.10
N GLN A 20 -0.65 -26.32 10.38
CA GLN A 20 -2.04 -25.90 10.49
C GLN A 20 -3.02 -27.00 10.07
N TRP A 21 -2.64 -27.84 9.12
CA TRP A 21 -3.47 -28.96 8.67
C TRP A 21 -3.53 -30.14 9.65
N LYS A 22 -2.42 -30.50 10.30
CA LYS A 22 -2.42 -31.55 11.34
C LYS A 22 -3.29 -31.20 12.54
N LEU A 23 -3.57 -29.91 12.76
CA LEU A 23 -4.56 -29.44 13.74
C LEU A 23 -6.02 -29.63 13.27
N LEU A 24 -6.25 -29.86 11.97
CA LEU A 24 -7.56 -29.96 11.31
C LEU A 24 -7.99 -31.41 10.97
N GLU A 25 -7.18 -32.43 11.31
CA GLU A 25 -7.46 -33.85 11.07
C GLU A 25 -8.48 -34.47 12.06
N LYS A 26 -9.68 -33.89 12.17
CA LYS A 26 -10.82 -34.46 12.90
C LYS A 26 -12.14 -34.23 12.16
N THR A 27 -13.24 -34.82 12.67
CA THR A 27 -14.57 -34.94 12.06
C THR A 27 -15.07 -33.69 11.29
N PRO A 28 -15.95 -33.82 10.28
CA PRO A 28 -16.43 -32.70 9.46
C PRO A 28 -16.90 -31.46 10.25
N ASP A 29 -17.49 -31.66 11.42
CA ASP A 29 -17.90 -30.59 12.34
C ASP A 29 -16.71 -29.83 12.94
N GLU A 30 -15.61 -30.50 13.27
CA GLU A 30 -14.41 -29.87 13.83
C GLU A 30 -13.64 -29.06 12.76
N LEU A 31 -13.66 -29.53 11.50
CA LEU A 31 -13.15 -28.76 10.36
C LEU A 31 -13.97 -27.47 10.15
N GLY A 32 -15.31 -27.57 10.20
CA GLY A 32 -16.19 -26.41 10.08
C GLY A 32 -15.96 -25.39 11.19
N GLN A 33 -15.81 -25.84 12.44
CA GLN A 33 -15.48 -24.95 13.57
C GLN A 33 -14.12 -24.26 13.39
N SER A 34 -13.13 -24.99 12.89
CA SER A 34 -11.78 -24.46 12.72
C SER A 34 -11.69 -23.45 11.57
N LEU A 35 -12.41 -23.70 10.47
CA LEU A 35 -12.57 -22.73 9.37
C LEU A 35 -13.28 -21.47 9.85
N ASN A 36 -14.37 -21.59 10.61
CA ASN A 36 -15.06 -20.45 11.19
C ASN A 36 -14.14 -19.59 12.09
N ARG A 37 -13.27 -20.24 12.88
CA ARG A 37 -12.26 -19.53 13.67
C ARG A 37 -11.25 -18.80 12.80
N LEU A 38 -10.74 -19.45 11.75
CA LEU A 38 -9.81 -18.86 10.79
C LEU A 38 -10.42 -17.62 10.11
N PHE A 39 -11.66 -17.74 9.65
CA PHE A 39 -12.41 -16.65 9.03
C PHE A 39 -12.66 -15.50 10.01
N GLY A 40 -12.96 -15.80 11.28
CA GLY A 40 -13.06 -14.79 12.34
C GLY A 40 -11.76 -13.99 12.50
N ILE A 41 -10.60 -14.65 12.47
CA ILE A 41 -9.30 -13.98 12.51
C ILE A 41 -9.12 -13.07 11.28
N TRP A 42 -9.48 -13.52 10.09
CA TRP A 42 -9.34 -12.73 8.87
C TRP A 42 -10.24 -11.49 8.84
N VAL A 43 -11.46 -11.60 9.37
CA VAL A 43 -12.39 -10.47 9.54
C VAL A 43 -11.78 -9.46 10.52
N GLU A 44 -11.27 -9.93 11.66
CA GLU A 44 -10.67 -9.04 12.66
C GLU A 44 -9.40 -8.34 12.13
N GLN A 45 -8.56 -9.04 11.38
CA GLN A 45 -7.42 -8.43 10.70
C GLN A 45 -7.84 -7.36 9.69
N CYS A 46 -8.88 -7.62 8.88
CA CYS A 46 -9.41 -6.62 7.96
C CYS A 46 -9.96 -5.41 8.73
N ARG A 47 -10.71 -5.64 9.81
CA ARG A 47 -11.26 -4.58 10.67
C ARG A 47 -10.17 -3.66 11.20
N LEU A 48 -9.06 -4.23 11.70
CA LEU A 48 -7.91 -3.46 12.18
C LEU A 48 -7.26 -2.64 11.06
N ARG A 49 -7.12 -3.18 9.85
CA ARG A 49 -6.62 -2.42 8.68
C ARG A 49 -7.57 -1.28 8.28
N THR A 50 -8.87 -1.53 8.25
CA THR A 50 -9.89 -0.51 7.96
C THR A 50 -9.86 0.60 8.99
N GLN A 51 -9.76 0.27 10.28
CA GLN A 51 -9.60 1.26 11.35
C GLN A 51 -8.32 2.08 11.14
N ALA A 52 -7.20 1.41 10.81
CA ALA A 52 -5.95 2.11 10.56
C ALA A 52 -6.02 3.07 9.36
N ALA A 53 -6.73 2.67 8.30
CA ALA A 53 -6.98 3.48 7.10
C ALA A 53 -7.86 4.71 7.39
N LEU A 54 -8.87 4.57 8.24
CA LEU A 54 -9.70 5.68 8.71
C LEU A 54 -8.88 6.71 9.49
N GLU A 55 -8.05 6.26 10.43
CA GLU A 55 -7.16 7.15 11.20
C GLU A 55 -6.20 7.93 10.30
N ILE A 56 -5.68 7.31 9.23
CA ILE A 56 -4.84 8.00 8.24
C ILE A 56 -5.64 9.07 7.48
N THR A 57 -6.84 8.71 7.04
CA THR A 57 -7.73 9.61 6.30
C THR A 57 -8.10 10.84 7.13
N GLU A 58 -8.37 10.66 8.42
CA GLU A 58 -8.63 11.76 9.35
C GLU A 58 -7.40 12.64 9.58
N LYS A 59 -6.23 12.05 9.83
CA LYS A 59 -4.98 12.81 10.06
C LYS A 59 -4.55 13.65 8.85
N THR A 60 -4.88 13.21 7.64
CA THR A 60 -4.61 13.96 6.40
C THR A 60 -5.69 15.01 6.09
N LYS A 61 -6.68 15.20 6.96
CA LYS A 61 -7.83 16.10 6.71
C LYS A 61 -8.56 15.77 5.40
N ASN A 62 -8.67 14.48 5.08
CA ASN A 62 -9.29 13.96 3.85
C ASN A 62 -8.61 14.39 2.54
N THR A 63 -7.35 14.84 2.56
CA THR A 63 -6.58 14.99 1.31
C THR A 63 -6.16 13.64 0.75
N ILE A 64 -6.08 12.61 1.60
CA ILE A 64 -5.89 11.22 1.21
C ILE A 64 -6.98 10.38 1.84
N ARG A 65 -7.61 9.53 1.03
CA ARG A 65 -8.49 8.49 1.52
C ARG A 65 -7.84 7.15 1.26
N VAL A 66 -7.69 6.36 2.32
CA VAL A 66 -7.24 4.98 2.21
C VAL A 66 -8.48 4.09 2.35
N THR A 67 -8.73 3.25 1.34
CA THR A 67 -9.83 2.28 1.36
C THR A 67 -9.27 0.86 1.41
N ILE A 68 -9.95 0.00 2.16
CA ILE A 68 -9.59 -1.42 2.32
C ILE A 68 -10.77 -2.23 1.82
N THR A 69 -10.58 -2.95 0.72
CA THR A 69 -11.58 -3.89 0.20
C THR A 69 -11.14 -5.31 0.57
N PRO A 70 -11.91 -6.03 1.40
CA PRO A 70 -11.51 -7.33 1.93
C PRO A 70 -11.30 -8.34 0.81
N MET A 71 -10.17 -9.04 0.85
CA MET A 71 -9.86 -10.15 -0.08
C MET A 71 -10.00 -9.81 -1.57
N ALA A 72 -9.77 -8.56 -1.96
CA ALA A 72 -9.97 -8.06 -3.31
C ALA A 72 -8.68 -7.95 -4.14
N ASN A 73 -7.54 -8.43 -3.63
CA ASN A 73 -6.30 -8.41 -4.38
C ASN A 73 -6.37 -9.41 -5.56
N ARG A 74 -6.63 -8.88 -6.76
CA ARG A 74 -6.81 -9.65 -8.00
C ARG A 74 -5.59 -10.48 -8.36
N LEU A 75 -4.39 -9.91 -8.33
CA LEU A 75 -3.15 -10.62 -8.69
C LEU A 75 -2.92 -11.83 -7.78
N ALA A 76 -3.06 -11.65 -6.47
CA ALA A 76 -2.89 -12.73 -5.51
C ALA A 76 -3.97 -13.82 -5.65
N PHE A 77 -5.23 -13.43 -5.89
CA PHE A 77 -6.30 -14.38 -6.20
C PHE A 77 -5.98 -15.20 -7.45
N MET A 78 -5.58 -14.56 -8.55
CA MET A 78 -5.29 -15.24 -9.81
C MET A 78 -4.08 -16.16 -9.71
N LEU A 79 -3.03 -15.77 -8.96
CA LEU A 79 -1.90 -16.65 -8.66
C LEU A 79 -2.31 -17.92 -7.91
N LEU A 80 -3.21 -17.78 -6.92
CA LEU A 80 -3.76 -18.91 -6.19
C LEU A 80 -4.68 -19.77 -7.06
N TRP A 81 -5.56 -19.15 -7.85
CA TRP A 81 -6.46 -19.81 -8.79
C TRP A 81 -5.72 -20.63 -9.85
N GLY A 82 -4.60 -20.12 -10.36
CA GLY A 82 -3.73 -20.82 -11.30
C GLY A 82 -3.13 -22.12 -10.76
N THR A 83 -3.07 -22.31 -9.44
CA THR A 83 -2.58 -23.60 -8.86
C THR A 83 -3.53 -24.78 -9.13
N LEU A 84 -4.79 -24.48 -9.46
CA LEU A 84 -5.83 -25.42 -9.87
C LEU A 84 -5.95 -25.55 -11.40
N GLU A 85 -5.03 -24.99 -12.18
CA GLU A 85 -5.18 -24.91 -13.63
C GLU A 85 -5.43 -26.30 -14.27
N PRO A 86 -6.52 -26.47 -15.05
CA PRO A 86 -6.79 -27.68 -15.81
C PRO A 86 -5.81 -27.84 -16.98
N ASP A 87 -5.88 -28.98 -17.68
CA ASP A 87 -5.25 -29.08 -19.00
C ASP A 87 -5.80 -27.97 -19.92
N ARG A 88 -4.92 -27.12 -20.44
CA ARG A 88 -5.24 -26.02 -21.39
C ARG A 88 -5.90 -26.50 -22.68
N ARG A 89 -5.90 -27.81 -22.97
CA ARG A 89 -6.64 -28.40 -24.09
C ARG A 89 -8.14 -28.57 -23.79
N SER A 90 -8.52 -28.65 -22.52
CA SER A 90 -9.91 -28.73 -22.11
C SER A 90 -10.66 -27.42 -22.38
N ARG A 91 -11.99 -27.46 -22.39
CA ARG A 91 -12.80 -26.26 -22.59
C ARG A 91 -12.64 -25.27 -21.43
N ILE A 92 -12.79 -25.73 -20.18
CA ILE A 92 -12.54 -24.91 -18.98
C ILE A 92 -11.09 -24.45 -18.84
N GLY A 93 -10.11 -25.23 -19.31
CA GLY A 93 -8.69 -24.85 -19.24
C GLY A 93 -8.32 -23.71 -20.18
N ARG A 94 -9.01 -23.56 -21.31
CA ARG A 94 -8.80 -22.44 -22.23
C ARG A 94 -9.31 -21.10 -21.68
N GLU A 95 -10.33 -21.14 -20.85
CA GLU A 95 -10.98 -19.95 -20.27
C GLU A 95 -10.72 -19.86 -18.76
N TRP A 96 -9.73 -20.59 -18.22
CA TRP A 96 -9.55 -20.71 -16.77
C TRP A 96 -9.32 -19.37 -16.09
N ASP A 97 -8.52 -18.49 -16.70
CA ASP A 97 -8.25 -17.15 -16.18
C ASP A 97 -9.52 -16.28 -16.20
N GLU A 98 -10.28 -16.31 -17.30
CA GLU A 98 -11.54 -15.57 -17.43
C GLU A 98 -12.60 -16.06 -16.43
N ILE A 99 -12.64 -17.37 -16.17
CA ILE A 99 -13.49 -17.97 -15.15
C ILE A 99 -13.12 -17.42 -13.77
N GLY A 100 -11.82 -17.43 -13.42
CA GLY A 100 -11.32 -16.88 -12.17
C GLY A 100 -11.70 -15.40 -12.00
N GLU A 101 -11.50 -14.61 -13.05
CA GLU A 101 -11.83 -13.18 -13.04
C GLU A 101 -13.32 -12.90 -12.86
N CYS A 102 -14.18 -13.68 -13.53
CA CYS A 102 -15.63 -13.58 -13.36
C CYS A 102 -16.07 -13.98 -11.95
N LEU A 103 -15.48 -15.04 -11.38
CA LEU A 103 -15.79 -15.50 -10.02
C LEU A 103 -15.38 -14.45 -8.97
N LEU A 104 -14.19 -13.88 -9.09
CA LEU A 104 -13.74 -12.82 -8.19
C LEU A 104 -14.60 -11.56 -8.33
N SER A 105 -14.89 -11.13 -9.56
CA SER A 105 -15.74 -9.96 -9.80
C SER A 105 -17.15 -10.17 -9.23
N SER A 106 -17.71 -11.37 -9.35
CA SER A 106 -19.01 -11.74 -8.77
C SER A 106 -18.98 -11.74 -7.24
N PHE A 107 -17.89 -12.23 -6.63
CA PHE A 107 -17.69 -12.17 -5.19
C PHE A 107 -17.68 -10.71 -4.71
N LEU A 108 -16.92 -9.84 -5.37
CA LEU A 108 -16.81 -8.41 -5.01
C LEU A 108 -18.11 -7.62 -5.25
N ALA A 109 -18.89 -7.99 -6.26
CA ALA A 109 -20.18 -7.35 -6.56
C ALA A 109 -21.31 -7.83 -5.64
N SER A 110 -21.15 -8.96 -4.95
CA SER A 110 -22.18 -9.47 -4.06
C SER A 110 -22.39 -8.51 -2.88
N SER A 111 -23.57 -7.88 -2.82
CA SER A 111 -23.86 -6.68 -2.00
C SER A 111 -23.86 -6.92 -0.48
N SER A 112 -23.50 -8.12 -0.04
CA SER A 112 -23.23 -8.43 1.35
C SER A 112 -22.36 -9.67 1.38
N HIS A 113 -21.28 -9.61 2.13
CA HIS A 113 -20.36 -10.65 2.55
C HIS A 113 -21.05 -11.92 3.12
N GLN A 114 -21.93 -12.59 2.36
CA GLN A 114 -22.57 -13.84 2.78
C GLN A 114 -21.52 -14.93 2.99
N LYS A 115 -20.36 -14.78 2.35
CA LYS A 115 -19.24 -15.71 2.46
C LYS A 115 -17.98 -14.98 2.88
N PRO A 116 -17.20 -15.55 3.82
CA PRO A 116 -16.06 -14.88 4.43
C PRO A 116 -14.82 -14.85 3.54
N SER A 117 -14.83 -15.56 2.40
CA SER A 117 -13.73 -15.56 1.43
C SER A 117 -14.21 -15.85 0.00
N PRO A 118 -13.42 -15.50 -1.03
CA PRO A 118 -13.69 -15.89 -2.41
C PRO A 118 -13.86 -17.40 -2.59
N TRP A 119 -13.12 -18.20 -1.81
CA TRP A 119 -13.18 -19.67 -1.90
C TRP A 119 -14.50 -20.22 -1.36
N GLU A 120 -14.98 -19.73 -0.22
CA GLU A 120 -16.29 -20.11 0.33
C GLU A 120 -17.44 -19.61 -0.56
N TYR A 121 -17.23 -18.50 -1.26
CA TYR A 121 -18.16 -18.02 -2.26
C TYR A 121 -18.25 -18.97 -3.46
N ILE A 122 -17.12 -19.40 -3.99
CA ILE A 122 -17.09 -20.39 -5.08
C ILE A 122 -17.68 -21.72 -4.62
N ASP A 123 -17.35 -22.21 -3.43
CA ASP A 123 -17.90 -23.47 -2.87
C ASP A 123 -19.45 -23.40 -2.84
N TRP A 124 -20.00 -22.28 -2.37
CA TRP A 124 -21.44 -22.00 -2.37
C TRP A 124 -22.09 -21.90 -3.75
N LEU A 125 -21.34 -21.45 -4.77
CA LEU A 125 -21.78 -21.47 -6.17
C LEU A 125 -21.79 -22.90 -6.72
N MET A 126 -20.87 -23.75 -6.28
CA MET A 126 -20.78 -25.14 -6.74
C MET A 126 -21.88 -26.03 -6.14
N GLU A 127 -22.40 -25.69 -4.95
CA GLU A 127 -23.59 -26.35 -4.37
C GLU A 127 -24.84 -26.21 -5.25
N ASP A 128 -24.97 -25.06 -5.93
CA ASP A 128 -26.11 -24.74 -6.78
C ASP A 128 -25.68 -23.83 -7.92
N THR A 129 -25.30 -24.47 -9.03
CA THR A 129 -24.73 -23.81 -10.20
C THR A 129 -25.68 -22.85 -10.92
N PHE A 130 -26.97 -22.83 -10.57
CA PHE A 130 -27.89 -21.78 -11.05
C PHE A 130 -27.51 -20.39 -10.51
N ARG A 131 -26.73 -20.32 -9.43
CA ARG A 131 -26.20 -19.08 -8.84
C ARG A 131 -25.01 -18.50 -9.62
N LEU A 132 -24.41 -19.27 -10.53
CA LEU A 132 -23.27 -18.80 -11.31
C LEU A 132 -23.64 -17.54 -12.12
N PRO A 133 -22.72 -16.59 -12.26
CA PRO A 133 -22.86 -15.46 -13.18
C PRO A 133 -23.26 -15.93 -14.58
N SER A 134 -24.05 -15.13 -15.30
CA SER A 134 -24.56 -15.48 -16.64
C SER A 134 -23.47 -15.95 -17.61
N ILE A 135 -22.28 -15.33 -17.54
CA ILE A 135 -21.11 -15.68 -18.37
C ILE A 135 -20.60 -17.09 -18.07
N LEU A 136 -20.68 -17.53 -16.81
CA LEU A 136 -20.19 -18.83 -16.34
C LEU A 136 -21.23 -19.96 -16.41
N GLN A 137 -22.50 -19.64 -16.71
CA GLN A 137 -23.57 -20.64 -16.89
C GLN A 137 -23.22 -21.69 -17.95
N GLN A 138 -22.40 -21.34 -18.95
CA GLN A 138 -21.94 -22.27 -19.98
C GLN A 138 -21.01 -23.37 -19.46
N PHE A 139 -20.42 -23.20 -18.26
CA PHE A 139 -19.50 -24.13 -17.61
C PHE A 139 -20.11 -24.87 -16.41
N LYS A 140 -21.41 -24.67 -16.14
CA LYS A 140 -22.08 -25.22 -14.95
C LYS A 140 -21.99 -26.74 -14.80
N THR A 141 -21.87 -27.48 -15.91
CA THR A 141 -21.73 -28.94 -15.91
C THR A 141 -20.28 -29.42 -15.84
N GLU A 142 -19.30 -28.53 -16.04
CA GLU A 142 -17.88 -28.88 -16.14
C GLU A 142 -17.10 -28.48 -14.88
N LEU A 143 -17.45 -27.33 -14.27
CA LEU A 143 -16.74 -26.79 -13.10
C LEU A 143 -16.86 -27.65 -11.82
N PRO A 144 -18.06 -28.06 -11.36
CA PRO A 144 -18.16 -28.84 -10.13
C PRO A 144 -17.44 -30.21 -10.19
N PRO A 145 -17.58 -31.01 -11.27
CA PRO A 145 -16.83 -32.26 -11.41
C PRO A 145 -15.31 -32.04 -11.43
N TYR A 146 -14.86 -30.95 -12.07
CA TYR A 146 -13.43 -30.62 -12.12
C TYR A 146 -12.89 -30.29 -10.72
N LEU A 147 -13.55 -29.40 -9.97
CA LEU A 147 -13.14 -29.04 -8.61
C LEU A 147 -13.16 -30.24 -7.66
N THR A 148 -14.08 -31.19 -7.88
CA THR A 148 -14.09 -32.48 -7.18
C THR A 148 -12.86 -33.32 -7.51
N THR A 149 -12.38 -33.29 -8.75
CA THR A 149 -11.16 -34.00 -9.17
C THR A 149 -9.91 -33.42 -8.52
N VAL A 150 -9.86 -32.11 -8.28
CA VAL A 150 -8.73 -31.41 -7.62
C VAL A 150 -9.00 -31.11 -6.14
N GLN A 151 -9.82 -31.93 -5.46
CA GLN A 151 -10.31 -31.66 -4.10
C GLN A 151 -9.20 -31.37 -3.07
N GLU A 152 -8.06 -32.05 -3.13
CA GLU A 152 -6.93 -31.79 -2.21
C GLU A 152 -6.37 -30.38 -2.39
N LYS A 153 -6.15 -29.95 -3.63
CA LYS A 153 -5.70 -28.58 -3.91
C LYS A 153 -6.79 -27.55 -3.57
N TRP A 154 -8.06 -27.88 -3.81
CA TRP A 154 -9.21 -27.05 -3.43
C TRP A 154 -9.24 -26.77 -1.93
N ARG A 155 -9.04 -27.81 -1.11
CA ARG A 155 -8.95 -27.69 0.36
C ARG A 155 -7.83 -26.75 0.80
N MET A 156 -6.66 -26.85 0.17
CA MET A 156 -5.53 -25.95 0.47
C MET A 156 -5.80 -24.49 0.12
N LEU A 157 -6.59 -24.23 -0.92
CA LEU A 157 -6.99 -22.87 -1.25
C LEU A 157 -8.00 -22.29 -0.27
N ARG A 158 -8.95 -23.09 0.23
CA ARG A 158 -9.94 -22.61 1.21
C ARG A 158 -9.31 -22.08 2.51
N VAL A 159 -8.14 -22.58 2.89
CA VAL A 159 -7.36 -22.08 4.04
C VAL A 159 -6.35 -20.98 3.66
N SER A 160 -6.21 -20.66 2.37
CA SER A 160 -5.31 -19.62 1.88
C SER A 160 -6.03 -18.28 1.78
N ARG A 161 -5.58 -17.28 2.54
CA ARG A 161 -6.16 -15.94 2.54
C ARG A 161 -5.75 -15.18 1.27
N VAL A 162 -6.74 -14.68 0.52
CA VAL A 162 -6.49 -13.64 -0.49
C VAL A 162 -6.25 -12.32 0.24
N PRO A 163 -5.16 -11.58 -0.05
CA PRO A 163 -4.90 -10.29 0.54
C PRO A 163 -6.03 -9.27 0.30
N ASP A 164 -6.19 -8.34 1.23
CA ASP A 164 -7.08 -7.20 1.05
C ASP A 164 -6.50 -6.28 -0.02
N LEU A 165 -7.38 -5.61 -0.77
CA LEU A 165 -6.98 -4.55 -1.69
C LEU A 165 -6.91 -3.24 -0.91
N ILE A 166 -5.76 -2.57 -1.00
CA ILE A 166 -5.55 -1.26 -0.42
C ILE A 166 -5.55 -0.27 -1.57
N ASP A 167 -6.50 0.66 -1.59
CA ASP A 167 -6.47 1.74 -2.55
C ASP A 167 -6.28 3.08 -1.82
N ILE A 168 -5.51 3.96 -2.47
CA ILE A 168 -5.15 5.28 -1.98
C ILE A 168 -5.69 6.29 -2.98
N GLU A 169 -6.70 7.03 -2.57
CA GLU A 169 -7.30 8.10 -3.36
C GLU A 169 -6.73 9.44 -2.90
N LEU A 170 -6.31 10.27 -3.86
CA LEU A 170 -5.83 11.61 -3.61
C LEU A 170 -6.92 12.64 -3.92
N TYR A 171 -7.11 13.60 -3.02
CA TYR A 171 -8.08 14.67 -3.13
C TYR A 171 -7.39 16.03 -3.10
N ARG A 172 -7.96 16.99 -3.82
CA ARG A 172 -7.57 18.40 -3.73
C ARG A 172 -8.15 19.04 -2.45
N GLN A 173 -7.66 20.22 -2.08
CA GLN A 173 -8.13 21.00 -0.93
C GLN A 173 -9.64 21.34 -0.97
N ASP A 174 -10.26 21.35 -2.15
CA ASP A 174 -11.71 21.53 -2.34
C ASP A 174 -12.50 20.20 -2.27
N HIS A 175 -11.84 19.10 -1.85
CA HIS A 175 -12.38 17.74 -1.78
C HIS A 175 -12.78 17.13 -3.13
N THR A 176 -12.27 17.66 -4.25
CA THR A 176 -12.40 16.99 -5.55
C THR A 176 -11.41 15.83 -5.67
N LEU A 177 -11.87 14.69 -6.18
CA LEU A 177 -11.03 13.51 -6.42
C LEU A 177 -10.06 13.81 -7.57
N ILE A 178 -8.77 13.60 -7.30
CA ILE A 178 -7.72 13.67 -8.32
C ILE A 178 -7.59 12.31 -9.02
N GLY A 179 -7.56 11.22 -8.25
CA GLY A 179 -7.51 9.87 -8.76
C GLY A 179 -7.10 8.85 -7.70
N SER A 180 -7.04 7.60 -8.12
CA SER A 180 -6.69 6.43 -7.30
C SER A 180 -5.35 5.82 -7.75
N VAL A 181 -4.58 5.31 -6.77
CA VAL A 181 -3.35 4.55 -7.02
C VAL A 181 -3.66 3.23 -7.72
N GLU A 182 -4.67 2.48 -7.24
CA GLU A 182 -5.09 1.21 -7.86
C GLU A 182 -5.63 1.41 -9.27
N GLY A 183 -6.37 2.49 -9.50
CA GLY A 183 -6.90 2.84 -10.81
C GLY A 183 -5.85 3.32 -11.81
N ASN A 184 -4.59 3.49 -11.39
CA ASN A 184 -3.50 4.06 -12.18
C ASN A 184 -3.86 5.43 -12.82
N GLN A 185 -4.62 6.24 -12.10
CA GLN A 185 -5.13 7.54 -12.57
C GLN A 185 -4.23 8.71 -12.17
N LEU A 186 -3.33 8.49 -11.22
CA LEU A 186 -2.41 9.50 -10.70
C LEU A 186 -1.13 9.58 -11.54
N SER A 187 -0.67 10.81 -11.80
CA SER A 187 0.68 11.02 -12.34
C SER A 187 1.75 10.50 -11.36
N GLU A 188 2.98 10.31 -11.83
CA GLU A 188 4.10 9.86 -10.98
C GLU A 188 4.28 10.78 -9.76
N GLY A 189 4.31 12.10 -9.97
CA GLY A 189 4.36 13.08 -8.88
C GLY A 189 3.20 13.00 -7.89
N GLN A 190 1.97 12.77 -8.37
CA GLN A 190 0.79 12.62 -7.51
C GLN A 190 0.81 11.31 -6.71
N ARG A 191 1.36 10.24 -7.30
CA ARG A 191 1.55 8.95 -6.63
C ARG A 191 2.62 9.06 -5.55
N ASN A 192 3.76 9.68 -5.86
CA ASN A 192 4.82 9.94 -4.87
C ASN A 192 4.30 10.78 -3.72
N THR A 193 3.54 11.84 -4.04
CA THR A 193 2.82 12.67 -3.06
C THR A 193 1.94 11.84 -2.13
N ALA A 194 1.08 10.97 -2.69
CA ALA A 194 0.17 10.14 -1.90
C ALA A 194 0.93 9.19 -0.96
N ILE A 195 1.97 8.53 -1.46
CA ILE A 195 2.81 7.61 -0.68
C ILE A 195 3.58 8.36 0.41
N LEU A 196 4.19 9.51 0.07
CA LEU A 196 4.97 10.32 1.01
C LEU A 196 4.11 10.81 2.16
N ASN A 197 2.91 11.32 1.87
CA ASN A 197 1.96 11.72 2.90
C ASN A 197 1.54 10.55 3.79
N LEU A 198 1.29 9.37 3.22
CA LEU A 198 0.97 8.16 3.98
C LEU A 198 2.11 7.79 4.95
N LEU A 199 3.35 7.80 4.45
CA LEU A 199 4.55 7.56 5.26
C LEU A 199 4.69 8.63 6.37
N LEU A 200 4.42 9.90 6.05
CA LEU A 200 4.54 11.03 6.98
C LEU A 200 3.46 11.08 8.08
N VAL A 201 2.36 10.37 7.91
CA VAL A 201 1.23 10.35 8.88
C VAL A 201 1.25 9.16 9.84
N ARG A 202 2.01 8.11 9.51
CA ARG A 202 2.08 6.87 10.30
C ARG A 202 3.50 6.50 10.70
N GLY A 203 3.62 5.97 11.92
CA GLY A 203 4.84 5.37 12.44
C GLY A 203 5.63 6.30 13.36
N ASP A 204 6.33 5.70 14.31
CA ASP A 204 7.03 6.41 15.39
C ASP A 204 8.56 6.29 15.25
N GLY A 205 9.02 5.49 14.28
CA GLY A 205 10.44 5.28 13.99
C GLY A 205 11.05 6.40 13.15
N PRO A 206 12.39 6.49 13.11
CA PRO A 206 13.09 7.43 12.25
C PRO A 206 12.80 7.13 10.78
N ILE A 207 12.67 8.19 9.98
CA ILE A 207 12.49 8.09 8.53
C ILE A 207 13.67 8.77 7.83
N VAL A 208 14.21 8.09 6.82
CA VAL A 208 15.19 8.66 5.89
C VAL A 208 14.50 8.79 4.53
N ILE A 209 14.46 9.99 3.97
CA ILE A 209 13.91 10.25 2.63
C ILE A 209 14.99 10.91 1.78
N ASP A 210 15.29 10.27 0.66
CA ASP A 210 16.16 10.82 -0.37
C ASP A 210 15.31 11.55 -1.41
N GLN A 211 15.67 12.80 -1.70
CA GLN A 211 15.02 13.69 -2.65
C GLN A 211 13.49 13.70 -2.53
N PRO A 212 12.91 14.10 -1.37
CA PRO A 212 11.44 14.19 -1.21
C PRO A 212 10.75 15.14 -2.20
N GLU A 213 11.52 16.00 -2.87
CA GLU A 213 11.07 16.94 -3.90
C GLU A 213 11.01 16.39 -5.33
N ASP A 214 11.66 15.25 -5.61
CA ASP A 214 11.76 14.75 -6.98
C ASP A 214 10.38 14.34 -7.52
N GLU A 215 10.12 14.69 -8.78
CA GLU A 215 8.85 14.47 -9.49
C GLU A 215 7.64 15.21 -8.87
N VAL A 216 7.85 16.08 -7.88
CA VAL A 216 6.80 16.84 -7.20
C VAL A 216 6.80 18.32 -7.62
N ASP A 217 5.62 18.91 -7.82
CA ASP A 217 5.50 20.32 -8.19
C ASP A 217 5.90 21.26 -7.03
N THR A 218 6.60 22.34 -7.36
CA THR A 218 7.07 23.36 -6.40
C THR A 218 5.96 23.91 -5.50
N SER A 219 4.75 24.13 -6.02
CA SER A 219 3.62 24.58 -5.21
C SER A 219 3.21 23.54 -4.18
N PHE A 220 3.24 22.24 -4.52
CA PHE A 220 2.93 21.18 -3.56
C PHE A 220 4.00 21.08 -2.48
N ILE A 221 5.29 21.17 -2.85
CA ILE A 221 6.41 21.12 -1.91
C ILE A 221 6.18 22.11 -0.76
N TYR A 222 5.82 23.36 -1.08
CA TYR A 222 5.66 24.40 -0.06
C TYR A 222 4.29 24.40 0.63
N LYS A 223 3.20 24.10 -0.09
CA LYS A 223 1.84 24.20 0.47
C LYS A 223 1.41 22.97 1.26
N ASP A 224 1.92 21.79 0.92
CA ASP A 224 1.43 20.53 1.45
C ASP A 224 2.55 19.72 2.13
N LEU A 225 3.69 19.51 1.46
CA LEU A 225 4.79 18.72 2.00
C LEU A 225 5.48 19.38 3.20
N VAL A 226 5.85 20.65 3.10
CA VAL A 226 6.51 21.38 4.19
C VAL A 226 5.69 21.35 5.50
N PRO A 227 4.37 21.67 5.49
CA PRO A 227 3.54 21.50 6.69
C PRO A 227 3.54 20.08 7.26
N LEU A 228 3.51 19.06 6.40
CA LEU A 228 3.54 17.66 6.83
C LEU A 228 4.88 17.26 7.43
N LEU A 229 6.00 17.70 6.85
CA LEU A 229 7.34 17.50 7.42
C LEU A 229 7.43 18.15 8.81
N ARG A 230 6.98 19.40 8.93
CA ARG A 230 6.95 20.15 10.20
C ARG A 230 6.10 19.45 11.25
N GLN A 231 4.96 18.88 10.88
CA GLN A 231 4.11 18.13 11.81
C GLN A 231 4.78 16.79 12.20
N SER A 232 5.25 16.04 11.22
CA SER A 232 5.83 14.71 11.38
C SER A 232 7.10 14.72 12.25
N LYS A 233 7.99 15.71 12.09
CA LYS A 233 9.21 15.84 12.90
C LYS A 233 8.96 16.06 14.39
N THR A 234 7.76 16.49 14.79
CA THR A 234 7.41 16.62 16.23
C THR A 234 7.17 15.28 16.92
N GLN A 235 6.89 14.23 16.14
CA GLN A 235 6.55 12.90 16.66
C GLN A 235 7.67 11.88 16.45
N ARG A 236 8.62 12.15 15.54
CA ARG A 236 9.71 11.24 15.18
C ARG A 236 10.87 11.98 14.52
N GLN A 237 12.01 11.29 14.39
CA GLN A 237 13.16 11.82 13.67
C GLN A 237 12.96 11.70 12.14
N LEU A 238 13.22 12.80 11.43
CA LEU A 238 13.28 12.83 9.97
C LEU A 238 14.71 13.18 9.53
N ILE A 239 15.23 12.42 8.55
CA ILE A 239 16.50 12.68 7.89
C ILE A 239 16.20 12.84 6.41
N LEU A 240 16.45 14.03 5.88
CA LEU A 240 16.17 14.36 4.49
C LEU A 240 17.49 14.61 3.76
N ALA A 241 17.68 13.94 2.63
CA ALA A 241 18.69 14.32 1.64
C ALA A 241 17.97 15.07 0.53
N THR A 242 18.41 16.29 0.23
CA THR A 242 17.73 17.18 -0.73
C THR A 242 18.76 18.02 -1.45
N HIS A 243 18.49 18.28 -2.73
CA HIS A 243 19.24 19.26 -3.52
C HIS A 243 18.56 20.64 -3.51
N ASN A 244 17.32 20.72 -3.01
CA ASN A 244 16.59 21.96 -2.86
C ASN A 244 16.89 22.62 -1.51
N ALA A 245 17.84 23.56 -1.51
CA ALA A 245 18.26 24.28 -0.29
C ALA A 245 17.16 25.17 0.33
N ASN A 246 16.03 25.41 -0.36
CA ASN A 246 14.86 26.04 0.27
C ASN A 246 14.11 25.10 1.21
N LEU A 247 14.15 23.78 0.96
CA LEU A 247 13.41 22.80 1.75
C LEU A 247 13.84 22.78 3.22
N PRO A 248 15.15 22.69 3.58
CA PRO A 248 15.54 22.66 4.99
C PRO A 248 15.19 23.94 5.73
N VAL A 249 15.21 25.09 5.05
CA VAL A 249 14.78 26.38 5.62
C VAL A 249 13.28 26.39 5.85
N ASN A 250 12.48 26.06 4.84
CA ASN A 250 11.02 26.11 4.93
C ASN A 250 10.43 24.99 5.79
N ALA A 251 11.11 23.85 5.96
CA ALA A 251 10.70 22.79 6.88
C ALA A 251 11.14 23.04 8.35
N ASP A 252 11.78 24.18 8.62
CA ASP A 252 12.39 24.56 9.90
C ASP A 252 13.37 23.50 10.44
N SER A 253 14.32 23.03 9.62
CA SER A 253 15.23 21.96 10.04
C SER A 253 16.02 22.33 11.29
N GLU A 254 16.06 21.42 12.27
CA GLU A 254 16.79 21.60 13.53
C GLU A 254 18.31 21.46 13.32
N PHE A 255 18.72 20.66 12.34
CA PHE A 255 20.12 20.40 12.05
C PHE A 255 20.31 20.16 10.55
N VAL A 256 21.26 20.87 9.95
CA VAL A 256 21.60 20.75 8.52
C VAL A 256 23.05 20.31 8.38
N TYR A 257 23.30 19.41 7.43
CA TYR A 257 24.63 19.11 6.90
C TYR A 257 24.70 19.71 5.49
N ALA A 258 25.42 20.83 5.35
CA ALA A 258 25.71 21.41 4.03
C ALA A 258 26.91 20.68 3.44
N LEU A 259 26.70 20.00 2.30
CA LEU A 259 27.70 19.20 1.63
C LEU A 259 28.17 19.87 0.34
N MET A 260 29.46 19.71 0.04
CA MET A 260 30.05 20.10 -1.25
C MET A 260 30.76 18.91 -1.90
N SER A 261 30.94 18.96 -3.21
CA SER A 261 31.68 17.93 -3.95
C SER A 261 33.12 18.38 -4.17
N GLU A 262 34.07 17.64 -3.59
CA GLU A 262 35.50 17.83 -3.77
C GLU A 262 36.13 16.53 -4.27
N GLY A 263 36.71 16.56 -5.47
CA GLY A 263 37.36 15.38 -6.05
C GLY A 263 36.43 14.17 -6.24
N GLY A 264 35.13 14.41 -6.48
CA GLY A 264 34.12 13.36 -6.63
C GLY A 264 33.65 12.73 -5.31
N LYS A 265 33.98 13.34 -4.16
CA LYS A 265 33.51 12.94 -2.83
C LYS A 265 32.76 14.08 -2.17
N GLY A 266 31.76 13.74 -1.35
CA GLY A 266 31.10 14.70 -0.48
C GLY A 266 32.00 15.08 0.70
N SER A 267 32.26 16.37 0.88
CA SER A 267 32.86 16.95 2.10
C SER A 267 31.87 17.89 2.79
N VAL A 268 31.96 17.98 4.12
CA VAL A 268 31.08 18.85 4.92
C VAL A 268 31.60 20.28 4.84
N MET A 269 30.82 21.18 4.24
CA MET A 269 31.10 22.61 4.20
C MET A 269 30.73 23.28 5.53
N ALA A 270 29.54 22.98 6.04
CA ALA A 270 29.04 23.47 7.31
C ALA A 270 28.04 22.49 7.91
N GLN A 271 27.87 22.52 9.24
CA GLN A 271 26.89 21.71 9.93
C GLN A 271 26.36 22.41 11.18
N GLY A 272 25.10 22.18 11.51
CA GLY A 272 24.46 22.70 12.72
C GLY A 272 23.06 23.25 12.47
N GLY A 273 22.54 24.01 13.43
CA GLY A 273 21.26 24.71 13.29
C GLY A 273 21.28 25.76 12.18
N THR A 274 20.11 26.02 11.59
CA THR A 274 19.92 27.01 10.51
C THR A 274 20.12 28.47 10.99
N ASP A 275 20.11 28.68 12.31
CA ASP A 275 20.36 29.96 12.99
C ASP A 275 21.85 30.29 13.16
N LEU A 276 22.74 29.31 13.00
CA LEU A 276 24.18 29.53 13.05
C LEU A 276 24.66 30.23 11.77
N LYS A 277 25.43 31.31 11.93
CA LYS A 277 25.95 32.10 10.80
C LYS A 277 26.67 31.27 9.74
N GLN A 278 27.44 30.27 10.16
CA GLN A 278 28.19 29.40 9.24
C GLN A 278 27.26 28.53 8.40
N THR A 279 26.24 27.92 9.03
CA THR A 279 25.21 27.12 8.35
C THR A 279 24.36 27.98 7.42
N ALA A 280 23.89 29.15 7.90
CA ALA A 280 23.09 30.07 7.10
C ALA A 280 23.86 30.58 5.87
N ALA A 281 25.15 30.90 6.02
CA ALA A 281 26.00 31.30 4.90
C ALA A 281 26.17 30.17 3.88
N ALA A 282 26.39 28.93 4.34
CA ALA A 282 26.50 27.77 3.46
C ALA A 282 25.18 27.48 2.71
N ILE A 283 24.03 27.57 3.39
CA ILE A 283 22.71 27.42 2.74
C ILE A 283 22.51 28.51 1.69
N LEU A 284 22.82 29.77 2.02
CA LEU A 284 22.69 30.91 1.09
C LEU A 284 23.57 30.75 -0.15
N ASP A 285 24.80 30.28 0.05
CA ASP A 285 25.75 29.99 -1.03
C ASP A 285 25.21 28.90 -1.97
N ILE A 286 24.65 27.81 -1.41
CA ILE A 286 24.02 26.75 -2.20
C ILE A 286 22.75 27.25 -2.92
N MET A 287 21.96 28.14 -2.30
CA MET A 287 20.71 28.66 -2.87
C MET A 287 20.92 29.67 -4.01
N GLU A 288 21.78 30.66 -3.80
CA GLU A 288 21.86 31.88 -4.64
C GLU A 288 23.29 32.24 -5.04
N GLY A 289 24.30 31.49 -4.58
CA GLY A 289 25.73 31.71 -4.86
C GLY A 289 26.35 32.96 -4.23
N SER A 290 25.55 33.91 -3.74
CA SER A 290 26.03 35.08 -2.97
C SER A 290 24.91 35.82 -2.23
N GLU A 291 25.26 36.49 -1.13
CA GLU A 291 24.35 37.39 -0.40
C GLU A 291 23.86 38.56 -1.27
N GLU A 292 24.70 39.05 -2.19
CA GLU A 292 24.34 40.12 -3.11
C GLU A 292 23.26 39.70 -4.11
N ALA A 293 23.31 38.46 -4.62
CA ALA A 293 22.30 37.91 -5.51
C ALA A 293 20.94 37.81 -4.80
N PHE A 294 20.94 37.33 -3.55
CA PHE A 294 19.74 37.27 -2.73
C PHE A 294 19.13 38.66 -2.49
N LYS A 295 19.93 39.65 -2.08
CA LYS A 295 19.46 41.04 -1.85
C LYS A 295 18.88 41.66 -3.12
N ARG A 296 19.55 41.51 -4.26
CA ARG A 296 19.04 42.01 -5.55
C ARG A 296 17.70 41.38 -5.91
N ARG A 297 17.52 40.08 -5.64
CA ARG A 297 16.26 39.37 -5.88
C ARG A 297 15.14 39.88 -4.97
N PHE A 298 15.45 40.08 -3.69
CA PHE A 298 14.53 40.65 -2.70
C PHE A 298 14.04 42.05 -3.12
N GLU A 299 14.97 42.94 -3.45
CA GLU A 299 14.67 44.31 -3.92
C GLU A 299 13.84 44.31 -5.22
N LYS A 300 14.19 43.45 -6.19
CA LYS A 300 13.51 43.36 -7.48
C LYS A 300 12.04 42.93 -7.36
N TYR A 301 11.71 42.11 -6.37
CA TYR A 301 10.34 41.68 -6.12
C TYR A 301 9.57 42.59 -5.16
N HIS A 302 10.22 43.67 -4.67
CA HIS A 302 9.61 44.68 -3.82
C HIS A 302 9.03 44.10 -2.52
N PHE A 303 9.73 43.10 -1.96
CA PHE A 303 9.51 42.63 -0.60
C PHE A 303 10.24 43.50 0.42
#